data_AF-A0AA42TVA9-F1
#
_entry.id   AF-A0AA42TVA9-F1
#
_cell.length_a   1.000
_cell.length_b   1.000
_cell.length_c   1.000
_cell.angle_alpha   90.00
_cell.angle_beta   90.00
_cell.angle_gamma   90.00
#
_symmetry.space_group_name_H-M   'P 1'
#
loop_
_entity.id
_entity.type
_entity.pdbx_description
1 polymer ?
#
loop_
_entity_poly.entity_id
_entity_poly.type
_entity_poly.pdbx_seq_one_letter_code
_entity_poly.pdbx_strand_id
1 'polypeptide(L)'
;MYSYADRIRAVELYIKLGLRARATIRQLGYPTKNALKGWYQRYLKHQDLPASQAPRAPKYSLKQREVAVAHYLAHDRCIAATMRALGYPGRGTLTAWVRQDCSDTCKSRVGRSWPATKPDTLMCEGVVQLCTRQSTAQEIADKLGVCRGTLYNWKNQLLGPCAPASMKHSPKRSPVLDEAALRRQVESLRQDVRRLKIERELLKQAHEILKNGADIDLHRLANKDKAVLVEALHGQYELPELLSLVGLARSSYFYHRARLKLADKYLDVRRSITDIFDNNYRCYGYRRVQASLLKECTGISEKVVRRLMKQEGLIVAKPKRRRYNSYLGEIGAAPQ
;
A
#
# COMPACT_ATOMS: atom_id res chain seq x y z
N MET A 1 -41.26 3.40 -46.80
CA MET A 1 -41.60 2.91 -48.17
C MET A 1 -42.27 4.06 -48.91
N TYR A 2 -41.89 4.36 -50.15
CA TYR A 2 -42.52 5.45 -50.93
C TYR A 2 -43.92 5.07 -51.40
N SER A 3 -44.87 6.01 -51.36
CA SER A 3 -46.24 5.74 -51.82
C SER A 3 -46.28 5.50 -53.34
N TYR A 4 -47.37 4.91 -53.84
CA TYR A 4 -47.56 4.74 -55.29
C TYR A 4 -47.49 6.07 -56.05
N ALA A 5 -48.17 7.10 -55.52
CA ALA A 5 -48.17 8.45 -56.08
C ALA A 5 -46.76 9.07 -56.15
N ASP A 6 -45.96 8.89 -55.11
CA ASP A 6 -44.58 9.41 -55.07
C ASP A 6 -43.67 8.72 -56.11
N ARG A 7 -43.89 7.42 -56.35
CA ARG A 7 -43.13 6.64 -57.33
C ARG A 7 -43.46 7.08 -58.76
N ILE A 8 -44.74 7.28 -59.07
CA ILE A 8 -45.18 7.79 -60.38
C ILE A 8 -44.64 9.20 -60.61
N ARG A 9 -44.82 10.10 -59.64
CA ARG A 9 -44.30 11.47 -59.72
C ARG A 9 -42.80 11.51 -60.00
N ALA A 10 -42.04 10.62 -59.34
CA ALA A 10 -40.60 10.50 -59.56
C ALA A 10 -40.25 10.01 -60.98
N VAL A 11 -41.00 9.04 -61.52
CA VAL A 11 -40.78 8.53 -62.88
C VAL A 11 -41.17 9.56 -63.95
N GLU A 12 -42.29 10.27 -63.78
CA GLU A 12 -42.71 11.34 -64.69
C GLU A 12 -41.68 12.47 -64.74
N LEU A 13 -41.18 12.90 -63.57
CA LEU A 13 -40.14 13.92 -63.48
C LEU A 13 -38.81 13.42 -64.07
N TYR A 14 -38.51 12.13 -63.93
CA TYR A 14 -37.34 11.50 -64.55
C TYR A 14 -37.40 11.50 -66.08
N ILE A 15 -38.59 11.29 -66.67
CA ILE A 15 -38.82 11.41 -68.11
C ILE A 15 -38.70 12.88 -68.55
N LYS A 16 -39.35 13.81 -67.84
CA LYS A 16 -39.30 15.26 -68.13
C LYS A 16 -37.88 15.83 -68.14
N LEU A 17 -37.00 15.35 -67.25
CA LEU A 17 -35.60 15.79 -67.17
C LEU A 17 -34.64 15.03 -68.11
N GLY A 18 -35.15 14.29 -69.09
CA GLY A 18 -34.34 13.58 -70.08
C GLY A 18 -33.52 12.44 -69.47
N LEU A 19 -34.11 11.67 -68.56
CA LEU A 19 -33.50 10.49 -67.91
C LEU A 19 -32.27 10.80 -67.04
N ARG A 20 -32.14 12.05 -66.56
CA ARG A 20 -31.05 12.51 -65.68
C ARG A 20 -31.34 12.24 -64.21
N ALA A 21 -30.91 11.08 -63.71
CA ALA A 21 -31.32 10.58 -62.39
C ALA A 21 -30.88 11.50 -61.24
N ARG A 22 -29.68 12.10 -61.34
CA ARG A 22 -29.17 13.03 -60.32
C ARG A 22 -29.99 14.32 -60.24
N ALA A 23 -30.50 14.81 -61.38
CA ALA A 23 -31.31 16.02 -61.41
C ALA A 23 -32.68 15.78 -60.78
N THR A 24 -33.31 14.64 -61.10
CA THR A 24 -34.59 14.21 -60.48
C THR A 24 -34.47 14.07 -58.97
N ILE A 25 -33.39 13.42 -58.49
CA ILE A 25 -33.16 13.24 -57.04
C ILE A 25 -32.88 14.56 -56.34
N ARG A 26 -32.16 15.49 -57.00
CA ARG A 26 -31.91 16.83 -56.43
C ARG A 26 -33.21 17.63 -56.28
N GLN A 27 -34.16 17.47 -57.19
CA GLN A 27 -35.44 18.19 -57.14
C GLN A 27 -36.44 17.57 -56.16
N LEU A 28 -36.51 16.24 -56.07
CA LEU A 28 -37.47 15.56 -55.20
C LEU A 28 -36.94 15.24 -53.80
N GLY A 29 -35.62 15.15 -53.61
CA GLY A 29 -34.98 14.76 -52.34
C GLY A 29 -35.05 13.25 -52.03
N TYR A 30 -35.78 12.51 -52.84
CA TYR A 30 -35.92 11.04 -52.86
C TYR A 30 -36.12 10.63 -54.33
N PRO A 31 -36.03 9.37 -54.78
CA PRO A 31 -35.54 8.12 -54.18
C PRO A 31 -34.05 7.87 -54.47
N THR A 32 -33.53 6.67 -54.16
CA THR A 32 -32.15 6.30 -54.56
C THR A 32 -32.03 6.09 -56.08
N LYS A 33 -30.84 6.34 -56.65
CA LYS A 33 -30.55 6.19 -58.10
C LYS A 33 -31.01 4.85 -58.67
N ASN A 34 -30.79 3.76 -57.94
CA ASN A 34 -31.14 2.41 -58.39
C ASN A 34 -32.64 2.13 -58.27
N ALA A 35 -33.32 2.73 -57.29
CA ALA A 35 -34.78 2.63 -57.17
C ALA A 35 -35.48 3.36 -58.32
N LEU A 36 -35.03 4.58 -58.67
CA LEU A 36 -35.59 5.35 -59.78
C LEU A 36 -35.45 4.62 -61.13
N LYS A 37 -34.25 4.09 -61.40
CA LYS A 37 -34.01 3.27 -62.60
C LYS A 37 -34.89 2.03 -62.64
N GLY A 38 -35.03 1.34 -61.51
CA GLY A 38 -35.89 0.16 -61.40
C GLY A 38 -37.38 0.48 -61.58
N TRP A 39 -37.84 1.65 -61.12
CA TRP A 39 -39.22 2.11 -61.35
C TRP A 39 -39.46 2.45 -62.82
N TYR A 40 -38.54 3.20 -63.45
CA TYR A 40 -38.63 3.52 -64.87
C TYR A 40 -38.62 2.27 -65.77
N GLN A 41 -37.77 1.29 -65.49
CA GLN A 41 -37.74 0.02 -66.23
C GLN A 41 -39.04 -0.78 -66.11
N ARG A 42 -39.70 -0.71 -64.95
CA ARG A 42 -41.02 -1.35 -64.76
C ARG A 42 -42.13 -0.58 -65.47
N TYR A 43 -42.08 0.74 -65.38
CA TYR A 43 -43.00 1.65 -66.08
C TYR A 43 -42.94 1.46 -67.60
N LEU A 44 -41.76 1.26 -68.19
CA LEU A 44 -41.61 0.95 -69.61
C LEU A 44 -42.27 -0.38 -70.04
N LYS A 45 -42.31 -1.39 -69.15
CA LYS A 45 -42.84 -2.72 -69.48
C LYS A 45 -44.35 -2.81 -69.39
N HIS A 46 -44.97 -2.09 -68.45
CA HIS A 46 -46.39 -2.24 -68.12
C HIS A 46 -47.20 -0.95 -68.27
N GLN A 47 -46.54 0.17 -68.63
CA GLN A 47 -47.08 1.54 -68.60
C GLN A 47 -47.59 2.03 -67.23
N ASP A 48 -47.60 1.15 -66.22
CA ASP A 48 -47.95 1.43 -64.83
C ASP A 48 -46.98 0.79 -63.83
N LEU A 49 -46.98 1.31 -62.60
CA LEU A 49 -46.23 0.77 -61.47
C LEU A 49 -47.18 -0.02 -60.55
N PRO A 50 -46.89 -1.28 -60.16
CA PRO A 50 -47.77 -1.99 -59.23
C PRO A 50 -47.77 -1.34 -57.84
N ALA A 51 -48.96 -1.17 -57.25
CA ALA A 51 -49.17 -0.51 -55.96
C ALA A 51 -48.38 -1.19 -54.81
N SER A 52 -48.25 -2.51 -54.87
CA SER A 52 -47.41 -3.32 -53.99
C SER A 52 -46.32 -4.02 -54.80
N GLN A 53 -45.12 -4.13 -54.23
CA GLN A 53 -44.11 -5.01 -54.83
C GLN A 53 -44.62 -6.45 -54.66
N ALA A 54 -44.86 -7.15 -55.77
CA ALA A 54 -45.18 -8.58 -55.71
C ALA A 54 -44.11 -9.28 -54.85
N PRO A 55 -44.51 -10.14 -53.89
CA PRO A 55 -43.56 -10.85 -53.06
C PRO A 55 -42.60 -11.61 -53.95
N ARG A 56 -41.31 -11.48 -53.69
CA ARG A 56 -40.29 -12.27 -54.39
C ARG A 56 -40.62 -13.75 -54.20
N ALA A 57 -40.44 -14.54 -55.25
CA ALA A 57 -40.53 -15.99 -55.13
C ALA A 57 -39.67 -16.45 -53.93
N PRO A 58 -40.20 -17.34 -53.07
CA PRO A 58 -39.48 -17.79 -51.90
C PRO A 58 -38.14 -18.40 -52.31
N LYS A 59 -37.08 -18.04 -51.59
CA LYS A 59 -35.70 -18.43 -51.91
C LYS A 59 -35.48 -19.95 -51.89
N TYR A 60 -36.34 -20.68 -51.18
CA TYR A 60 -36.28 -22.13 -51.04
C TYR A 60 -37.65 -22.73 -51.37
N SER A 61 -37.64 -23.90 -52.00
CA SER A 61 -38.87 -24.66 -52.28
C SER A 61 -39.48 -25.24 -51.00
N LEU A 62 -40.78 -25.56 -51.03
CA LEU A 62 -41.46 -26.20 -49.89
C LEU A 62 -40.82 -27.56 -49.53
N LYS A 63 -40.45 -28.37 -50.54
CA LYS A 63 -39.73 -29.64 -50.33
C LYS A 63 -38.40 -29.44 -49.58
N GLN A 64 -37.64 -28.40 -49.93
CA GLN A 64 -36.37 -28.09 -49.24
C GLN A 64 -36.59 -27.66 -47.78
N ARG A 65 -37.71 -26.99 -47.47
CA ARG A 65 -38.08 -26.64 -46.09
C ARG A 65 -38.42 -27.90 -45.29
N GLU A 66 -39.26 -28.78 -45.83
CA GLU A 66 -39.68 -30.00 -45.15
C GLU A 66 -38.50 -30.90 -44.80
N VAL A 67 -37.56 -31.09 -45.75
CA VAL A 67 -36.33 -31.86 -45.50
C VAL A 67 -35.47 -31.24 -44.39
N ALA A 68 -35.35 -29.90 -44.36
CA ALA A 68 -34.56 -29.22 -43.33
C ALA A 68 -35.19 -29.32 -41.93
N VAL A 69 -36.51 -29.22 -41.82
CA VAL A 69 -37.24 -29.37 -40.56
C VAL A 69 -37.22 -30.83 -40.08
N ALA A 70 -37.38 -31.80 -40.99
CA ALA A 70 -37.26 -33.22 -40.68
C ALA A 70 -35.87 -33.58 -40.14
N HIS A 71 -34.80 -33.11 -40.80
CA HIS A 71 -33.43 -33.31 -40.32
C HIS A 71 -33.21 -32.67 -38.94
N TYR A 72 -33.83 -31.53 -38.65
CA TYR A 72 -33.73 -30.86 -37.35
C TYR A 72 -34.38 -31.66 -36.24
N LEU A 73 -35.55 -32.25 -36.49
CA LEU A 73 -36.22 -33.12 -35.54
C LEU A 73 -35.45 -34.43 -35.29
N ALA A 74 -34.82 -34.98 -36.34
CA ALA A 74 -34.02 -36.20 -36.24
C ALA A 74 -32.67 -36.00 -35.50
N HIS A 75 -32.09 -34.79 -35.52
CA HIS A 75 -30.75 -34.52 -34.99
C HIS A 75 -30.78 -33.51 -33.83
N ASP A 76 -31.25 -33.99 -32.67
CA ASP A 76 -31.23 -33.32 -31.36
C ASP A 76 -31.74 -31.88 -31.33
N ARG A 77 -32.54 -31.47 -32.33
CA ARG A 77 -33.06 -30.10 -32.44
C ARG A 77 -31.94 -29.06 -32.48
N CYS A 78 -30.81 -29.38 -33.11
CA CYS A 78 -29.66 -28.49 -33.24
C CYS A 78 -29.62 -27.76 -34.60
N ILE A 79 -29.91 -26.45 -34.60
CA ILE A 79 -29.93 -25.58 -35.80
C ILE A 79 -28.54 -25.54 -36.49
N ALA A 80 -27.46 -25.56 -35.72
CA ALA A 80 -26.10 -25.47 -36.28
C ALA A 80 -25.64 -26.78 -36.95
N ALA A 81 -26.16 -27.92 -36.50
CA ALA A 81 -25.82 -29.23 -37.06
C ALA A 81 -26.54 -29.44 -38.41
N THR A 82 -27.82 -29.11 -38.47
CA THR A 82 -28.63 -29.20 -39.70
C THR A 82 -28.10 -28.30 -40.81
N MET A 83 -27.68 -27.07 -40.48
CA MET A 83 -27.05 -26.17 -41.45
C MET A 83 -25.75 -26.72 -42.01
N ARG A 84 -24.92 -27.36 -41.16
CA ARG A 84 -23.65 -27.96 -41.59
C ARG A 84 -23.88 -29.20 -42.46
N ALA A 85 -24.90 -29.99 -42.17
CA ALA A 85 -25.22 -31.20 -42.91
C ALA A 85 -25.86 -30.91 -44.29
N LEU A 86 -26.78 -29.96 -44.37
CA LEU A 86 -27.53 -29.67 -45.59
C LEU A 86 -26.90 -28.56 -46.46
N GLY A 87 -26.02 -27.72 -45.89
CA GLY A 87 -25.40 -26.58 -46.59
C GLY A 87 -26.34 -25.40 -46.89
N TYR A 88 -27.64 -25.57 -46.63
CA TYR A 88 -28.72 -24.58 -46.64
C TYR A 88 -29.75 -24.99 -45.57
N PRO A 89 -30.69 -24.14 -45.11
CA PRO A 89 -30.82 -22.68 -45.25
C PRO A 89 -29.97 -21.93 -44.21
N GLY A 90 -30.03 -20.59 -44.16
CA GLY A 90 -29.34 -19.81 -43.13
C GLY A 90 -29.94 -19.98 -41.72
N ARG A 91 -29.19 -19.61 -40.67
CA ARG A 91 -29.62 -19.76 -39.26
C ARG A 91 -30.96 -19.10 -38.97
N GLY A 92 -31.13 -17.86 -39.43
CA GLY A 92 -32.37 -17.10 -39.22
C GLY A 92 -33.57 -17.74 -39.91
N THR A 93 -33.38 -18.23 -41.14
CA THR A 93 -34.43 -18.90 -41.92
C THR A 93 -34.87 -20.22 -41.31
N LEU A 94 -33.92 -21.06 -40.85
CA LEU A 94 -34.27 -22.32 -40.19
C LEU A 94 -34.96 -22.08 -38.84
N THR A 95 -34.51 -21.08 -38.08
CA THR A 95 -35.16 -20.70 -36.81
C THR A 95 -36.61 -20.26 -37.02
N ALA A 96 -36.89 -19.52 -38.11
CA ALA A 96 -38.24 -19.11 -38.46
C ALA A 96 -39.13 -20.31 -38.83
N TRP A 97 -38.62 -21.25 -39.63
CA TRP A 97 -39.35 -22.49 -39.97
C TRP A 97 -39.65 -23.33 -38.74
N VAL A 98 -38.66 -23.56 -37.87
CA VAL A 98 -38.85 -24.32 -36.63
C VAL A 98 -39.85 -23.63 -35.69
N ARG A 99 -39.83 -22.30 -35.57
CA ARG A 99 -40.83 -21.57 -34.77
C ARG A 99 -42.24 -21.67 -35.34
N GLN A 100 -42.37 -21.79 -36.66
CA GLN A 100 -43.64 -21.89 -37.35
C GLN A 100 -44.23 -23.31 -37.26
N ASP A 101 -43.38 -24.34 -37.35
CA ASP A 101 -43.79 -25.75 -37.43
C ASP A 101 -43.70 -26.49 -36.08
N CYS A 102 -42.99 -25.95 -35.07
CA CYS A 102 -42.78 -26.59 -33.77
C CYS A 102 -43.14 -25.64 -32.61
N SER A 103 -44.40 -25.67 -32.15
CA SER A 103 -44.90 -24.91 -30.99
C SER A 103 -44.16 -25.20 -29.68
N ASP A 104 -43.60 -26.40 -29.54
CA ASP A 104 -42.96 -26.86 -28.29
C ASP A 104 -41.59 -26.22 -28.02
N THR A 105 -40.94 -25.68 -29.05
CA THR A 105 -39.63 -25.04 -28.92
C THR A 105 -39.71 -23.57 -28.49
N CYS A 106 -40.91 -22.99 -28.46
CA CYS A 106 -41.16 -21.60 -28.06
C CYS A 106 -41.15 -21.35 -26.54
N LYS A 107 -40.86 -22.36 -25.71
CA LYS A 107 -40.54 -22.14 -24.30
C LYS A 107 -39.11 -21.63 -24.19
N SER A 108 -38.92 -20.35 -24.53
CA SER A 108 -37.75 -19.62 -24.08
C SER A 108 -37.66 -19.78 -22.57
N ARG A 109 -36.65 -20.48 -22.08
CA ARG A 109 -36.29 -20.53 -20.67
C ARG A 109 -35.64 -19.18 -20.36
N VAL A 110 -36.43 -18.10 -20.44
CA VAL A 110 -36.01 -16.78 -19.98
C VAL A 110 -35.67 -16.98 -18.51
N GLY A 111 -34.42 -16.70 -18.13
CA GLY A 111 -33.98 -16.81 -16.75
C GLY A 111 -34.98 -16.07 -15.87
N ARG A 112 -35.40 -16.70 -14.76
CA ARG A 112 -36.33 -16.12 -13.80
C ARG A 112 -35.87 -14.70 -13.47
N SER A 113 -36.60 -13.69 -13.93
CA SER A 113 -36.44 -12.33 -13.40
C SER A 113 -36.98 -12.38 -11.98
N TRP A 114 -36.10 -12.22 -11.00
CA TRP A 114 -36.50 -12.16 -9.60
C TRP A 114 -37.37 -10.91 -9.37
N PRO A 115 -38.40 -10.99 -8.50
CA PRO A 115 -39.25 -9.84 -8.19
C PRO A 115 -38.41 -8.66 -7.69
N ALA A 116 -38.75 -7.46 -8.15
CA ALA A 116 -38.02 -6.22 -7.87
C ALA A 116 -38.16 -5.71 -6.42
N THR A 117 -38.75 -6.49 -5.51
CA THR A 117 -38.93 -6.10 -4.10
C THR A 117 -38.04 -6.98 -3.23
N LYS A 118 -36.91 -6.39 -2.84
CA LYS A 118 -35.94 -6.99 -1.93
C LYS A 118 -36.50 -7.01 -0.50
N PRO A 119 -36.62 -8.15 0.19
CA PRO A 119 -36.68 -8.13 1.64
C PRO A 119 -35.24 -7.89 2.14
N ASP A 120 -34.91 -6.63 2.46
CA ASP A 120 -33.56 -6.18 2.84
C ASP A 120 -32.96 -7.00 4.01
N THR A 121 -33.82 -7.57 4.86
CA THR A 121 -33.44 -8.45 5.96
C THR A 121 -32.72 -9.73 5.49
N LEU A 122 -33.22 -10.39 4.45
CA LEU A 122 -32.61 -11.62 3.91
C LEU A 122 -31.27 -11.33 3.24
N MET A 123 -31.12 -10.15 2.62
CA MET A 123 -29.85 -9.75 2.00
C MET A 123 -28.77 -9.51 3.05
N CYS A 124 -29.11 -8.80 4.14
CA CYS A 124 -28.19 -8.55 5.24
C CYS A 124 -27.76 -9.86 5.92
N GLU A 125 -28.70 -10.78 6.20
CA GLU A 125 -28.39 -12.07 6.81
C GLU A 125 -27.45 -12.91 5.95
N GLY A 126 -27.73 -13.02 4.64
CA GLY A 126 -26.89 -13.76 3.71
C GLY A 126 -25.49 -13.17 3.56
N VAL A 127 -25.34 -11.85 3.60
CA VAL A 127 -24.03 -11.19 3.53
C VAL A 127 -23.24 -11.34 4.83
N VAL A 128 -23.90 -11.26 5.99
CA VAL A 128 -23.26 -11.51 7.29
C VAL A 128 -22.73 -12.93 7.35
N GLN A 129 -23.54 -13.94 7.03
CA GLN A 129 -23.12 -15.35 7.00
C GLN A 129 -21.98 -15.62 6.00
N LEU A 130 -22.00 -14.94 4.84
CA LEU A 130 -20.93 -15.05 3.85
C LEU A 130 -19.61 -14.44 4.35
N CYS A 131 -19.67 -13.37 5.12
CA CYS A 131 -18.50 -12.67 5.66
C CYS A 131 -17.91 -13.34 6.92
N THR A 132 -18.73 -13.99 7.74
CA THR A 132 -18.29 -14.68 8.97
C THR A 132 -17.71 -16.08 8.75
N ARG A 133 -17.63 -16.56 7.48
CA ARG A 133 -17.03 -17.84 7.04
C ARG A 133 -17.46 -19.09 7.82
N GLN A 134 -18.67 -19.12 8.36
CA GLN A 134 -19.17 -20.27 9.14
C GLN A 134 -19.59 -21.46 8.27
N SER A 135 -19.78 -21.29 6.96
CA SER A 135 -20.17 -22.36 6.03
C SER A 135 -19.79 -22.02 4.59
N THR A 136 -19.98 -22.98 3.67
CA THR A 136 -19.70 -22.73 2.25
C THR A 136 -20.75 -21.81 1.64
N ALA A 137 -20.34 -20.98 0.67
CA ALA A 137 -21.25 -20.06 -0.02
C ALA A 137 -22.41 -20.75 -0.75
N GLN A 138 -22.29 -22.07 -1.02
CA GLN A 138 -23.36 -22.86 -1.64
C GLN A 138 -24.40 -23.28 -0.59
N GLU A 139 -23.97 -23.74 0.59
CA GLU A 139 -24.89 -24.10 1.68
C GLU A 139 -25.68 -22.89 2.20
N ILE A 140 -25.06 -21.70 2.26
CA ILE A 140 -25.74 -20.44 2.61
C ILE A 140 -26.81 -20.10 1.56
N ALA A 141 -26.49 -20.32 0.28
CA ALA A 141 -27.40 -20.12 -0.84
C ALA A 141 -28.61 -21.06 -0.77
N ASP A 142 -28.36 -22.34 -0.50
CA ASP A 142 -29.39 -23.36 -0.40
C ASP A 142 -30.31 -23.10 0.82
N LYS A 143 -29.75 -22.66 1.96
CA LYS A 143 -30.52 -22.26 3.16
C LYS A 143 -31.43 -21.06 2.92
N LEU A 144 -30.98 -20.08 2.15
CA LEU A 144 -31.75 -18.87 1.83
C LEU A 144 -32.64 -19.03 0.59
N GLY A 145 -32.57 -20.19 -0.09
CA GLY A 145 -33.32 -20.46 -1.32
C GLY A 145 -32.86 -19.60 -2.52
N VAL A 146 -31.62 -19.11 -2.49
CA VAL A 146 -31.08 -18.16 -3.47
C VAL A 146 -29.85 -18.74 -4.16
N CYS A 147 -29.62 -18.41 -5.44
CA CYS A 147 -28.40 -18.82 -6.13
C CYS A 147 -27.14 -18.21 -5.52
N ARG A 148 -26.03 -18.97 -5.48
CA ARG A 148 -24.71 -18.51 -5.03
C ARG A 148 -24.26 -17.18 -5.63
N GLY A 149 -24.49 -16.96 -6.93
CA GLY A 149 -24.12 -15.71 -7.60
C GLY A 149 -24.84 -14.49 -7.03
N THR A 150 -26.07 -14.67 -6.55
CA THR A 150 -26.87 -13.61 -5.96
C THR A 150 -26.31 -13.17 -4.61
N LEU A 151 -25.75 -14.09 -3.80
CA LEU A 151 -25.08 -13.73 -2.54
C LEU A 151 -23.88 -12.81 -2.76
N TYR A 152 -23.06 -13.08 -3.79
CA TYR A 152 -21.96 -12.19 -4.15
C TYR A 152 -22.45 -10.85 -4.70
N ASN A 153 -23.55 -10.85 -5.47
CA ASN A 153 -24.17 -9.61 -5.94
C ASN A 153 -24.70 -8.78 -4.76
N TRP A 154 -25.33 -9.40 -3.75
CA TRP A 154 -25.79 -8.73 -2.54
C TRP A 154 -24.62 -8.18 -1.72
N LYS A 155 -23.54 -8.96 -1.57
CA LYS A 155 -22.31 -8.50 -0.92
C LYS A 155 -21.76 -7.26 -1.62
N ASN A 156 -21.66 -7.28 -2.95
CA ASN A 156 -21.16 -6.16 -3.73
C ASN A 156 -22.10 -4.94 -3.67
N GLN A 157 -23.41 -5.15 -3.51
CA GLN A 157 -24.38 -4.07 -3.34
C GLN A 157 -24.33 -3.43 -1.95
N LEU A 158 -24.16 -4.21 -0.87
CA LEU A 158 -24.18 -3.71 0.51
C LEU A 158 -22.82 -3.21 1.00
N LEU A 159 -21.72 -3.87 0.62
CA LEU A 159 -20.36 -3.54 1.09
C LEU A 159 -19.51 -2.84 0.02
N GLY A 160 -20.07 -2.63 -1.17
CA GLY A 160 -19.35 -2.15 -2.35
C GLY A 160 -18.46 -3.24 -2.98
N PRO A 161 -17.94 -3.01 -4.20
CA PRO A 161 -16.98 -3.91 -4.83
C PRO A 161 -15.64 -3.83 -4.09
N CYS A 162 -15.44 -4.65 -3.06
CA CYS A 162 -14.14 -4.79 -2.41
C CYS A 162 -13.16 -5.53 -3.34
N ALA A 163 -12.39 -4.76 -4.14
CA ALA A 163 -11.32 -5.21 -5.05
C ALA A 163 -11.78 -6.21 -6.15
N PRO A 164 -11.20 -6.15 -7.38
CA PRO A 164 -11.86 -6.71 -8.56
C PRO A 164 -12.00 -8.24 -8.49
N ALA A 165 -13.24 -8.69 -8.50
CA ALA A 165 -13.62 -10.06 -8.79
C ALA A 165 -13.39 -10.34 -10.28
N SER A 166 -12.15 -10.68 -10.64
CA SER A 166 -11.78 -11.56 -11.76
C SER A 166 -10.27 -11.42 -12.00
N MET A 167 -9.46 -11.99 -11.13
CA MET A 167 -8.20 -12.52 -11.59
C MET A 167 -8.52 -13.81 -12.31
N LYS A 168 -8.54 -13.79 -13.65
CA LYS A 168 -8.42 -15.02 -14.44
C LYS A 168 -7.29 -15.83 -13.81
N HIS A 169 -7.55 -17.09 -13.51
CA HIS A 169 -6.56 -18.03 -12.98
C HIS A 169 -5.52 -18.30 -14.07
N SER A 170 -4.61 -17.35 -14.33
CA SER A 170 -3.29 -17.70 -14.82
C SER A 170 -2.66 -18.52 -13.70
N PRO A 171 -2.07 -19.69 -13.95
CA PRO A 171 -1.19 -20.33 -12.99
C PRO A 171 0.11 -19.50 -13.00
N LYS A 172 0.03 -18.22 -12.59
CA LYS A 172 1.12 -17.67 -11.83
C LYS A 172 1.16 -18.59 -10.63
N ARG A 173 2.20 -19.42 -10.55
CA ARG A 173 2.71 -19.91 -9.28
C ARG A 173 2.38 -18.80 -8.30
N SER A 174 1.46 -19.04 -7.35
CA SER A 174 1.58 -18.37 -6.07
C SER A 174 3.07 -18.40 -5.82
N PRO A 175 3.76 -17.26 -5.59
CA PRO A 175 5.06 -17.43 -4.98
C PRO A 175 4.70 -18.33 -3.80
N VAL A 176 5.29 -19.52 -3.75
CA VAL A 176 5.50 -20.14 -2.46
C VAL A 176 6.12 -18.96 -1.73
N LEU A 177 5.30 -18.26 -0.93
CA LEU A 177 5.70 -17.07 -0.21
C LEU A 177 6.91 -17.60 0.50
N ASP A 178 8.09 -17.22 0.03
CA ASP A 178 9.26 -18.07 0.16
C ASP A 178 9.42 -18.23 1.67
N GLU A 179 8.97 -19.36 2.23
CA GLU A 179 8.61 -19.35 3.66
C GLU A 179 9.88 -19.11 4.46
N ALA A 180 10.99 -19.55 3.88
CA ALA A 180 12.33 -19.18 4.23
C ALA A 180 12.57 -17.65 4.23
N ALA A 181 12.21 -16.91 3.19
CA ALA A 181 12.34 -15.45 3.15
C ALA A 181 11.48 -14.74 4.20
N LEU A 182 10.23 -15.17 4.41
CA LEU A 182 9.37 -14.62 5.47
C LEU A 182 9.92 -14.96 6.86
N ARG A 183 10.40 -16.19 7.07
CA ARG A 183 11.06 -16.60 8.32
C ARG A 183 12.32 -15.78 8.58
N ARG A 184 13.17 -15.57 7.57
CA ARG A 184 14.34 -14.68 7.66
C ARG A 184 13.94 -13.24 8.00
N GLN A 185 12.85 -12.74 7.44
CA GLN A 185 12.35 -11.39 7.76
C GLN A 185 11.88 -11.31 9.21
N VAL A 186 11.14 -12.31 9.69
CA VAL A 186 10.71 -12.40 11.10
C VAL A 186 11.92 -12.50 12.03
N GLU A 187 12.93 -13.29 11.68
CA GLU A 187 14.18 -13.41 12.44
C GLU A 187 14.94 -12.08 12.49
N SER A 188 15.08 -11.39 11.36
CA SER A 188 15.68 -10.05 11.29
C SER A 188 14.95 -9.06 12.18
N LEU A 189 13.61 -9.00 12.08
CA LEU A 189 12.81 -8.09 12.91
C LEU A 189 12.92 -8.43 14.40
N ARG A 190 12.99 -9.73 14.76
CA ARG A 190 13.22 -10.14 16.15
C ARG A 190 14.60 -9.68 16.65
N GLN A 191 15.63 -9.76 15.82
CA GLN A 191 16.96 -9.23 16.14
C GLN A 191 16.95 -7.72 16.30
N ASP A 192 16.26 -6.98 15.41
CA ASP A 192 16.12 -5.52 15.51
C ASP A 192 15.37 -5.11 16.79
N VAL A 193 14.29 -5.81 17.13
CA VAL A 193 13.54 -5.57 18.38
C VAL A 193 14.43 -5.84 19.60
N ARG A 194 15.25 -6.90 19.60
CA ARG A 194 16.21 -7.16 20.68
C ARG A 194 17.24 -6.03 20.78
N ARG A 195 17.82 -5.62 19.66
CA ARG A 195 18.80 -4.52 19.58
C ARG A 195 18.24 -3.21 20.14
N LEU A 196 17.06 -2.81 19.69
CA LEU A 196 16.40 -1.56 20.11
C LEU A 196 16.03 -1.57 21.59
N LYS A 197 15.66 -2.73 22.15
CA LYS A 197 15.42 -2.87 23.59
C LYS A 197 16.70 -2.59 24.39
N ILE A 198 17.83 -3.17 23.99
CA ILE A 198 19.12 -2.95 24.65
C ILE A 198 19.55 -1.49 24.53
N GLU A 199 19.42 -0.88 23.36
CA GLU A 199 19.76 0.52 23.12
C GLU A 199 18.92 1.47 24.00
N ARG A 200 17.62 1.21 24.13
CA ARG A 200 16.74 1.96 25.02
C ARG A 200 17.17 1.85 26.49
N GLU A 201 17.51 0.65 26.97
CA GLU A 201 17.99 0.47 28.35
C GLU A 201 19.35 1.14 28.58
N LEU A 202 20.26 1.09 27.59
CA LEU A 202 21.52 1.83 27.62
C LEU A 202 21.29 3.34 27.74
N LEU A 203 20.36 3.91 26.96
CA LEU A 203 20.03 5.33 27.01
C LEU A 203 19.38 5.74 28.34
N LYS A 204 18.47 4.90 28.88
CA LYS A 204 17.89 5.12 30.21
C LYS A 204 18.97 5.13 31.29
N GLN A 205 19.83 4.12 31.30
CA GLN A 205 20.94 4.02 32.25
C GLN A 205 21.92 5.19 32.11
N ALA A 206 22.17 5.64 30.88
CA ALA A 206 22.99 6.81 30.61
C ALA A 206 22.39 8.09 31.19
N HIS A 207 21.08 8.26 31.07
CA HIS A 207 20.38 9.39 31.67
C HIS A 207 20.45 9.37 33.21
N GLU A 208 20.26 8.20 33.82
CA GLU A 208 20.34 8.04 35.28
C GLU A 208 21.74 8.31 35.85
N ILE A 209 22.79 7.77 35.21
CA ILE A 209 24.17 7.87 35.70
C ILE A 209 24.77 9.25 35.39
N LEU A 210 24.58 9.74 34.17
CA LEU A 210 25.28 10.94 33.71
C LEU A 210 24.52 12.23 34.02
N LYS A 211 23.23 12.16 34.39
CA LYS A 211 22.37 13.30 34.79
C LYS A 211 22.52 14.56 33.90
N ASN A 212 22.87 14.36 32.63
CA ASN A 212 23.03 15.43 31.68
C ASN A 212 21.67 15.62 30.98
N GLY A 213 21.06 16.80 31.14
CA GLY A 213 19.77 17.14 30.54
C GLY A 213 19.80 17.40 29.02
N ALA A 214 20.76 16.84 28.29
CA ALA A 214 20.94 17.00 26.86
C ALA A 214 20.85 15.65 26.14
N ASP A 215 20.53 15.66 24.84
CA ASP A 215 20.53 14.46 23.98
C ASP A 215 21.85 13.70 24.13
N ILE A 216 21.78 12.49 24.71
CA ILE A 216 22.95 11.67 24.99
C ILE A 216 23.24 10.78 23.77
N ASP A 217 24.23 11.17 22.98
CA ASP A 217 24.80 10.30 21.94
C ASP A 217 25.73 9.26 22.56
N LEU A 218 25.30 8.00 22.64
CA LEU A 218 26.08 6.89 23.23
C LEU A 218 27.48 6.77 22.63
N HIS A 219 27.63 7.03 21.32
CA HIS A 219 28.91 6.93 20.63
C HIS A 219 29.87 8.07 20.95
N ARG A 220 29.38 9.25 21.36
CA ARG A 220 30.21 10.42 21.71
C ARG A 220 30.68 10.41 23.17
N LEU A 221 30.14 9.51 23.99
CA LEU A 221 30.56 9.34 25.38
C LEU A 221 32.03 8.93 25.49
N ALA A 222 32.69 9.34 26.57
CA ALA A 222 34.05 8.92 26.86
C ALA A 222 34.10 7.40 27.12
N ASN A 223 35.20 6.74 26.74
CA ASN A 223 35.34 5.29 26.90
C ASN A 223 35.18 4.79 28.35
N LYS A 224 35.45 5.67 29.33
CA LYS A 224 35.20 5.40 30.75
C LYS A 224 33.71 5.28 31.04
N ASP A 225 32.93 6.27 30.60
CA ASP A 225 31.49 6.34 30.83
C ASP A 225 30.78 5.20 30.09
N LYS A 226 31.22 4.92 28.85
CA LYS A 226 30.80 3.74 28.09
C LYS A 226 31.03 2.44 28.88
N ALA A 227 32.20 2.28 29.50
CA ALA A 227 32.49 1.08 30.29
C ALA A 227 31.64 0.98 31.56
N VAL A 228 31.31 2.10 32.21
CA VAL A 228 30.40 2.14 33.37
C VAL A 228 28.99 1.71 32.97
N LEU A 229 28.48 2.20 31.83
CA LEU A 229 27.17 1.80 31.32
C LEU A 229 27.11 0.31 30.98
N VAL A 230 28.14 -0.19 30.30
CA VAL A 230 28.24 -1.61 29.96
C VAL A 230 28.34 -2.46 31.23
N GLU A 231 29.11 -2.06 32.24
CA GLU A 231 29.21 -2.80 33.50
C GLU A 231 27.87 -2.88 34.24
N ALA A 232 27.07 -1.81 34.23
CA ALA A 232 25.75 -1.78 34.86
C ALA A 232 24.77 -2.77 34.22
N LEU A 233 24.82 -2.93 32.88
CA LEU A 233 23.90 -3.79 32.14
C LEU A 233 24.45 -5.20 31.83
N HIS A 234 25.73 -5.45 32.11
CA HIS A 234 26.40 -6.74 31.85
C HIS A 234 25.71 -7.95 32.51
N GLY A 235 24.93 -7.75 33.59
CA GLY A 235 24.18 -8.82 34.24
C GLY A 235 22.88 -9.22 33.51
N GLN A 236 22.37 -8.38 32.61
CA GLN A 236 21.08 -8.56 31.94
C GLN A 236 21.22 -8.92 30.46
N TYR A 237 22.31 -8.48 29.82
CA TYR A 237 22.55 -8.67 28.39
C TYR A 237 23.96 -9.18 28.11
N GLU A 238 24.15 -9.77 26.93
CA GLU A 238 25.45 -10.29 26.52
C GLU A 238 26.46 -9.17 26.26
N LEU A 239 27.68 -9.33 26.79
CA LEU A 239 28.76 -8.35 26.65
C LEU A 239 29.06 -7.97 25.18
N PRO A 240 29.16 -8.90 24.21
CA PRO A 240 29.44 -8.54 22.82
C PRO A 240 28.38 -7.63 22.19
N GLU A 241 27.10 -7.83 22.53
CA GLU A 241 25.98 -7.01 22.05
C GLU A 241 26.05 -5.60 22.64
N LEU A 242 26.33 -5.48 23.94
CA LEU A 242 26.49 -4.19 24.60
C LEU A 242 27.67 -3.38 24.02
N LEU A 243 28.81 -4.06 23.78
CA LEU A 243 30.00 -3.41 23.23
C LEU A 243 29.80 -2.93 21.79
N SER A 244 29.10 -3.71 20.97
CA SER A 244 28.82 -3.33 19.58
C SER A 244 27.88 -2.12 19.50
N LEU A 245 26.86 -2.07 20.37
CA LEU A 245 25.90 -0.96 20.41
C LEU A 245 26.52 0.35 20.89
N VAL A 246 27.36 0.31 21.92
CA VAL A 246 28.01 1.51 22.46
C VAL A 246 29.23 1.94 21.62
N GLY A 247 29.75 1.03 20.78
CA GLY A 247 30.96 1.25 20.00
C GLY A 247 32.20 1.30 20.87
N LEU A 248 32.38 0.30 21.76
CA LEU A 248 33.52 0.17 22.66
C LEU A 248 34.29 -1.12 22.35
N ALA A 249 35.60 -1.04 22.14
CA ALA A 249 36.43 -2.22 21.94
C ALA A 249 36.49 -3.07 23.22
N ARG A 250 36.53 -4.40 23.06
CA ARG A 250 36.58 -5.36 24.18
C ARG A 250 37.77 -5.10 25.11
N SER A 251 38.95 -4.82 24.55
CA SER A 251 40.15 -4.47 25.33
C SER A 251 39.96 -3.20 26.15
N SER A 252 39.36 -2.16 25.58
CA SER A 252 39.06 -0.90 26.27
C SER A 252 38.06 -1.11 27.42
N TYR A 253 37.05 -1.97 27.24
CA TYR A 253 36.11 -2.33 28.29
C TYR A 253 36.82 -3.00 29.48
N PHE A 254 37.60 -4.05 29.26
CA PHE A 254 38.31 -4.74 30.34
C PHE A 254 39.35 -3.83 31.02
N TYR A 255 40.01 -2.97 30.26
CA TYR A 255 40.92 -1.95 30.80
C TYR A 255 40.20 -1.00 31.77
N HIS A 256 39.05 -0.46 31.36
CA HIS A 256 38.29 0.46 32.21
C HIS A 256 37.61 -0.26 33.37
N ARG A 257 37.10 -1.47 33.18
CA ARG A 257 36.50 -2.31 34.22
C ARG A 257 37.48 -2.63 35.35
N ALA A 258 38.70 -3.04 35.01
CA ALA A 258 39.73 -3.29 36.02
C ALA A 258 40.03 -2.03 36.84
N ARG A 259 40.02 -0.86 36.20
CA ARG A 259 40.23 0.44 36.86
C ARG A 259 39.06 0.92 37.70
N LEU A 260 37.83 0.53 37.39
CA LEU A 260 36.67 0.80 38.24
C LEU A 260 36.72 0.01 39.54
N LYS A 261 37.28 -1.20 39.51
CA LYS A 261 37.43 -2.05 40.70
C LYS A 261 38.63 -1.67 41.57
N LEU A 262 39.63 -1.00 41.00
CA LEU A 262 40.75 -0.48 41.77
C LEU A 262 40.25 0.67 42.64
N ALA A 263 40.33 0.48 43.96
CA ALA A 263 40.16 1.56 44.92
C ALA A 263 41.06 2.75 44.53
N ASP A 264 40.58 3.97 44.72
CA ASP A 264 41.39 5.15 44.43
C ASP A 264 42.64 5.11 45.33
N LYS A 265 43.80 4.84 44.72
CA LYS A 265 45.11 4.81 45.39
C LYS A 265 45.36 6.04 46.25
N TYR A 266 44.75 7.17 45.89
CA TYR A 266 44.93 8.45 46.56
C TYR A 266 43.71 8.85 47.41
N LEU A 267 42.81 7.93 47.75
CA LEU A 267 41.60 8.26 48.53
C LEU A 267 41.96 8.89 49.87
N ASP A 268 42.82 8.24 50.65
CA ASP A 268 43.25 8.75 51.97
C ASP A 268 44.01 10.07 51.82
N VAL A 269 44.85 10.15 50.79
CA VAL A 269 45.61 11.37 50.46
C VAL A 269 44.69 12.53 50.11
N ARG A 270 43.60 12.29 49.38
CA ARG A 270 42.61 13.33 49.06
C ARG A 270 41.98 13.86 50.34
N ARG A 271 41.58 12.98 51.26
CA ARG A 271 41.03 13.38 52.57
C ARG A 271 42.00 14.28 53.32
N SER A 272 43.25 13.83 53.49
CA SER A 272 44.29 14.65 54.13
C SER A 272 44.52 15.99 53.42
N ILE A 273 44.54 16.02 52.08
CA ILE A 273 44.67 17.27 51.32
C ILE A 273 43.52 18.23 51.62
N THR A 274 42.28 17.73 51.63
CA THR A 274 41.08 18.53 51.90
C THR A 274 41.08 19.04 53.33
N ASP A 275 41.42 18.17 54.30
CA ASP A 275 41.52 18.53 55.71
C ASP A 275 42.59 19.61 55.94
N ILE A 276 43.79 19.45 55.37
CA ILE A 276 44.85 20.46 55.43
C ILE A 276 44.38 21.76 54.78
N PHE A 277 43.69 21.69 53.65
CA PHE A 277 43.22 22.88 52.94
C PHE A 277 42.18 23.66 53.75
N ASP A 278 41.18 22.99 54.32
CA ASP A 278 40.12 23.61 55.10
C ASP A 278 40.63 24.10 56.47
N ASN A 279 41.47 23.34 57.16
CA ASN A 279 42.09 23.74 58.44
C ASN A 279 42.99 24.98 58.29
N ASN A 280 43.54 25.24 57.10
CA ASN A 280 44.39 26.40 56.82
C ASN A 280 43.64 27.52 56.07
N TYR A 281 42.34 27.67 56.34
CA TYR A 281 41.48 28.72 55.79
C TYR A 281 41.52 28.81 54.25
N ARG A 282 41.74 27.68 53.55
CA ARG A 282 41.77 27.60 52.08
C ARG A 282 42.85 28.46 51.42
N CYS A 283 43.86 28.88 52.20
CA CYS A 283 44.97 29.72 51.73
C CYS A 283 46.14 28.89 51.17
N TYR A 284 46.22 27.61 51.53
CA TYR A 284 47.37 26.77 51.18
C TYR A 284 47.24 26.24 49.75
N GLY A 285 48.15 26.67 48.88
CA GLY A 285 48.32 26.07 47.56
C GLY A 285 49.09 24.75 47.61
N TYR A 286 49.10 24.04 46.49
CA TYR A 286 49.69 22.70 46.36
C TYR A 286 51.13 22.56 46.90
N ARG A 287 51.96 23.62 46.85
CA ARG A 287 53.32 23.60 47.44
C ARG A 287 53.28 23.52 48.96
N ARG A 288 52.42 24.32 49.61
CA ARG A 288 52.26 24.34 51.08
C ARG A 288 51.54 23.10 51.58
N VAL A 289 50.55 22.62 50.83
CA VAL A 289 49.88 21.35 51.12
C VAL A 289 50.87 20.19 51.04
N GLN A 290 51.69 20.11 49.98
CA GLN A 290 52.73 19.09 49.88
C GLN A 290 53.71 19.14 51.06
N ALA A 291 54.17 20.33 51.46
CA ALA A 291 55.04 20.48 52.62
C ALA A 291 54.39 20.01 53.94
N SER A 292 53.06 20.13 54.05
CA SER A 292 52.31 19.67 55.22
C SER A 292 52.15 18.14 55.20
N LEU A 293 51.83 17.56 54.05
CA LEU A 293 51.80 16.11 53.83
C LEU A 293 53.15 15.44 54.12
N LEU A 294 54.25 16.09 53.71
CA LEU A 294 55.61 15.61 54.02
C LEU A 294 55.89 15.54 55.53
N LYS A 295 55.34 16.48 56.32
CA LYS A 295 55.44 16.46 57.78
C LYS A 295 54.58 15.34 58.40
N GLU A 296 53.46 15.02 57.76
CA GLU A 296 52.59 13.88 58.10
C GLU A 296 53.09 12.54 57.51
N CYS A 297 54.37 12.47 57.11
CA CYS A 297 55.03 11.27 56.56
C CYS A 297 54.46 10.72 55.24
N THR A 298 53.67 11.50 54.49
CA THR A 298 53.19 11.12 53.15
C THR A 298 54.11 11.65 52.05
N GLY A 299 55.02 10.80 51.57
CA GLY A 299 56.01 11.11 50.53
C GLY A 299 55.42 11.21 49.11
N ILE A 300 54.61 12.23 48.84
CA ILE A 300 53.90 12.40 47.56
C ILE A 300 54.50 13.55 46.77
N SER A 301 54.67 13.34 45.46
CA SER A 301 55.20 14.38 44.59
C SER A 301 54.25 15.56 44.45
N GLU A 302 54.81 16.77 44.38
CA GLU A 302 54.08 18.02 44.15
C GLU A 302 53.07 17.92 42.99
N LYS A 303 53.49 17.29 41.87
CA LYS A 303 52.68 17.15 40.66
C LYS A 303 51.41 16.35 40.92
N VAL A 304 51.49 15.31 41.76
CA VAL A 304 50.34 14.50 42.16
C VAL A 304 49.41 15.32 43.07
N VAL A 305 49.95 16.02 44.07
CA VAL A 305 49.16 16.90 44.95
C VAL A 305 48.41 17.97 44.15
N ARG A 306 49.10 18.65 43.22
CA ARG A 306 48.48 19.66 42.34
C ARG A 306 47.33 19.08 41.51
N ARG A 307 47.52 17.88 40.95
CA ARG A 307 46.49 17.20 40.16
C ARG A 307 45.29 16.83 41.03
N LEU A 308 45.52 16.29 42.23
CA LEU A 308 44.46 15.90 43.16
C LEU A 308 43.67 17.13 43.64
N MET A 309 44.34 18.21 44.05
CA MET A 309 43.69 19.47 44.41
C MET A 309 42.80 20.01 43.27
N LYS A 310 43.25 19.91 42.01
CA LYS A 310 42.44 20.33 40.85
C LYS A 310 41.20 19.46 40.67
N GLN A 311 41.31 18.14 40.88
CA GLN A 311 40.19 17.21 40.77
C GLN A 311 39.14 17.43 41.87
N GLU A 312 39.59 17.74 43.09
CA GLU A 312 38.75 18.07 44.25
C GLU A 312 38.22 19.52 44.23
N GLY A 313 38.59 20.33 43.22
CA GLY A 313 38.14 21.72 43.13
C GLY A 313 38.72 22.65 44.20
N LEU A 314 39.83 22.28 44.84
CA LEU A 314 40.50 23.06 45.89
C LEU A 314 41.28 24.23 45.27
N ILE A 315 40.57 25.32 45.01
CA ILE A 315 41.11 26.52 44.37
C ILE A 315 41.46 27.54 45.45
N VAL A 316 42.75 27.89 45.55
CA VAL A 316 43.23 28.98 46.41
C VAL A 316 42.77 30.31 45.85
N ALA A 317 42.17 31.15 46.70
CA ALA A 317 41.87 32.53 46.36
C ALA A 317 43.18 33.29 46.07
N LYS A 318 43.31 33.83 44.86
CA LYS A 318 44.46 34.64 44.47
C LYS A 318 44.07 36.12 44.55
N PRO A 319 44.83 36.98 45.25
CA PRO A 319 44.58 38.41 45.19
C PRO A 319 44.76 38.88 43.74
N LYS A 320 43.79 39.65 43.24
CA LYS A 320 43.88 40.27 41.92
C LYS A 320 45.07 41.23 41.93
N ARG A 321 46.04 41.04 41.03
CA ARG A 321 47.14 42.01 40.88
C ARG A 321 46.53 43.37 40.56
N ARG A 322 46.78 44.36 41.44
CA ARG A 322 46.41 45.75 41.15
C ARG A 322 47.20 46.18 39.92
N ARG A 323 46.53 46.86 38.98
CA ARG A 323 47.24 47.55 37.89
C ARG A 323 48.10 48.62 38.54
N TYR A 324 49.34 48.75 38.06
CA TYR A 324 50.26 49.77 38.53
C TYR A 324 49.60 51.15 38.39
N ASN A 325 49.60 51.92 39.46
CA ASN A 325 49.17 53.31 39.48
C ASN A 325 50.31 54.12 40.11
N SER A 326 50.90 55.04 39.34
CA SER A 326 51.95 55.95 39.81
C SER A 326 51.39 57.07 40.69
N TYR A 327 50.09 57.32 40.64
CA TYR A 327 49.41 58.30 41.45
C TYR A 327 49.10 57.71 42.84
N LEU A 328 49.72 58.26 43.88
CA LEU A 328 49.59 57.83 45.28
C LEU A 328 48.34 58.40 45.99
N GLY A 329 47.49 59.16 45.28
CA GLY A 329 46.41 59.96 45.86
C GLY A 329 46.86 61.38 46.21
N GLU A 330 45.90 62.25 46.53
CA GLU A 330 46.17 63.60 47.04
C GLU A 330 46.64 63.49 48.49
N ILE A 331 47.82 64.06 48.79
CA ILE A 331 48.42 64.03 50.14
C ILE A 331 47.73 65.04 51.07
N GLY A 332 46.85 65.91 50.55
CA GLY A 332 46.11 66.91 51.29
C GLY A 332 44.60 66.83 51.06
N ALA A 333 43.82 67.32 52.02
CA ALA A 333 42.38 67.47 51.85
C ALA A 333 42.09 68.57 50.81
N ALA A 334 41.11 68.32 49.94
CA ALA A 334 40.67 69.28 48.93
C ALA A 334 40.26 70.62 49.59
N PRO A 335 40.69 71.78 49.06
CA PRO A 335 40.29 73.08 49.58
C PRO A 335 38.77 73.26 49.43
N GLN A 336 38.13 73.75 50.50
CA GLN A 336 36.69 73.97 50.59
C GLN A 336 36.19 75.10 49.68
#